data_AF-A0A9P6KSH4-F1
#
_entry.id   AF-A0A9P6KSH4-F1
#
_cell.length_a   1.000
_cell.length_b   1.000
_cell.length_c   1.000
_cell.angle_alpha   90.00
_cell.angle_beta   90.00
_cell.angle_gamma   90.00
#
_symmetry.space_group_name_H-M   'P 1'
#
loop_
_entity.id
_entity.type
_entity.pdbx_description
1 polymer ?
#
loop_
_entity_poly.entity_id
_entity_poly.type
_entity_poly.pdbx_seq_one_letter_code
_entity_poly.pdbx_strand_id
1 'polypeptide(L)'
;MAEMASMEPTAGGQYHWCSEFAPRNCQKQLSYVVGWLGILGWQIGVTIGAFLSGTILQGLLILSYPNYKSERWHGTLMAMLITFITAGFNMFLAHWLPFVEDVILVLHFAAWLAMLVPLWALAPKASEEEVWHSFVDSGWGNTGVACLIGLLTNVGAFVGSDAPAHLAEELRDSSRLLPRVMFGRILINGAMGFFAVVTFCYTVGDIEAALTTPTGYPIIEVY
;
A
#
# COMPACT_ATOMS: atom_id res chain seq x y z
N MET A 1 18.08 4.26 6.88
CA MET A 1 17.17 3.86 7.98
C MET A 1 17.64 2.60 8.68
N ALA A 2 17.88 1.49 7.96
CA ALA A 2 18.36 0.24 8.56
C ALA A 2 19.68 0.39 9.36
N GLU A 3 20.61 1.24 8.91
CA GLU A 3 21.82 1.59 9.67
C GLU A 3 21.48 2.23 11.02
N MET A 4 20.65 3.28 11.01
CA MET A 4 20.18 3.96 12.22
C MET A 4 19.42 3.00 13.16
N ALA A 5 18.55 2.17 12.60
CA ALA A 5 17.81 1.15 13.33
C ALA A 5 18.72 0.10 13.97
N SER A 6 19.91 -0.15 13.41
CA SER A 6 20.90 -1.05 13.99
C SER A 6 21.70 -0.41 15.13
N MET A 7 21.97 0.90 15.04
CA MET A 7 22.71 1.64 16.05
C MET A 7 21.83 1.99 17.25
N GLU A 8 20.58 2.38 16.99
CA GLU A 8 19.62 2.82 17.99
C GLU A 8 18.22 2.28 17.69
N PRO A 9 17.94 1.02 18.05
CA PRO A 9 16.62 0.41 17.85
C PRO A 9 15.63 0.93 18.90
N THR A 10 14.91 1.99 18.57
CA THR A 10 13.90 2.63 19.44
C THR A 10 12.57 2.78 18.72
N ALA A 11 11.46 2.63 19.45
CA ALA A 11 10.12 2.84 18.92
C ALA A 11 9.89 4.29 18.43
N GLY A 12 10.71 5.24 18.89
CA GLY A 12 10.71 6.62 18.41
C GLY A 12 11.16 6.79 16.96
N GLY A 13 11.83 5.78 16.38
CA GLY A 13 12.21 5.77 14.97
C GLY A 13 12.90 7.06 14.50
N GLN A 14 12.41 7.62 13.39
CA GLN A 14 13.08 8.70 12.67
C GLN A 14 13.26 10.00 13.46
N TYR A 15 12.29 10.41 14.27
CA TYR A 15 12.40 11.67 15.01
C TYR A 15 13.44 11.54 16.14
N HIS A 16 13.54 10.35 16.74
CA HIS A 16 14.55 10.04 17.77
C HIS A 16 15.95 9.97 17.16
N TRP A 17 16.11 9.28 16.04
CA TRP A 17 17.39 9.28 15.32
C TRP A 17 17.79 10.70 14.90
N CYS A 18 16.83 11.52 14.49
CA CYS A 18 17.11 12.92 14.18
C CYS A 18 17.56 13.69 15.43
N SER A 19 16.98 13.42 16.61
CA SER A 19 17.48 14.05 17.85
C SER A 19 18.87 13.55 18.25
N GLU A 20 19.23 12.29 18.06
CA GLU A 20 20.55 11.83 18.52
C GLU A 20 21.70 12.17 17.57
N PHE A 21 21.44 12.18 16.27
CA PHE A 21 22.51 12.26 15.26
C PHE A 21 22.60 13.61 14.53
N ALA A 22 21.62 14.50 14.66
CA ALA A 22 21.70 15.82 14.05
C ALA A 22 22.64 16.78 14.82
N PRO A 23 23.24 17.78 14.14
CA PRO A 23 24.03 18.82 14.81
C PRO A 23 23.25 19.56 15.90
N ARG A 24 23.91 19.83 17.04
CA ARG A 24 23.29 20.42 18.24
C ARG A 24 22.51 21.72 18.01
N ASN A 25 22.92 22.52 17.02
CA ASN A 25 22.30 23.81 16.69
C ASN A 25 20.94 23.67 15.99
N CYS A 26 20.66 22.56 15.31
CA CYS A 26 19.41 22.32 14.59
C CYS A 26 18.64 21.07 15.07
N GLN A 27 19.23 20.28 15.97
CA GLN A 27 18.69 19.02 16.51
C GLN A 27 17.21 19.09 16.89
N LYS A 28 16.82 20.05 17.74
CA LYS A 28 15.42 20.19 18.21
C LYS A 28 14.45 20.51 17.09
N GLN A 29 14.85 21.39 16.18
CA GLN A 29 14.01 21.85 15.08
C GLN A 29 13.81 20.74 14.05
N LEU A 30 14.88 20.05 13.67
CA LEU A 30 14.82 18.94 12.73
C LEU A 30 14.03 17.77 13.29
N SER A 31 14.29 17.35 14.54
CA SER A 31 13.53 16.28 15.19
C SER A 31 12.03 16.58 15.26
N TYR A 32 11.66 17.81 15.60
CA TYR A 32 10.26 18.25 15.61
C TYR A 32 9.61 18.17 14.21
N VAL A 33 10.29 18.66 13.17
CA VAL A 33 9.78 18.59 11.78
C VAL A 33 9.64 17.14 11.32
N VAL A 34 10.64 16.29 11.57
CA VAL A 34 10.58 14.86 11.21
C VAL A 34 9.44 14.16 11.95
N GLY A 35 9.26 14.42 13.25
CA GLY A 35 8.16 13.85 14.03
C GLY A 35 6.79 14.25 13.49
N TRP A 36 6.59 15.53 13.16
CA TRP A 36 5.33 16.00 12.57
C TRP A 36 5.06 15.42 11.19
N LEU A 37 6.07 15.34 10.33
CA LEU A 37 5.93 14.70 9.03
C LEU A 37 5.59 13.20 9.16
N GLY A 38 6.18 12.52 10.15
CA GLY A 38 5.84 11.13 10.47
C GLY A 38 4.38 10.97 10.90
N ILE A 39 3.90 11.79 11.85
CA ILE A 39 2.50 11.76 12.30
C ILE A 39 1.54 12.02 11.14
N LEU A 40 1.80 13.04 10.32
CA LEU A 40 0.99 13.36 9.14
C LEU A 40 0.98 12.19 8.14
N GLY A 41 2.13 11.57 7.90
CA GLY A 41 2.26 10.39 7.04
C GLY A 41 1.37 9.24 7.50
N TRP A 42 1.40 8.91 8.79
CA TRP A 42 0.57 7.85 9.36
C TRP A 42 -0.92 8.19 9.35
N GLN A 43 -1.32 9.45 9.62
CA GLN A 43 -2.71 9.89 9.52
C GLN A 43 -3.26 9.79 8.09
N ILE A 44 -2.46 10.20 7.11
CA ILE A 44 -2.81 10.06 5.69
C ILE A 44 -2.90 8.57 5.31
N GLY A 45 -1.96 7.74 5.78
CA GLY A 45 -1.96 6.29 5.53
C GLY A 45 -3.26 5.61 6.00
N VAL A 46 -3.71 5.90 7.23
CA VAL A 46 -5.00 5.39 7.75
C VAL A 46 -6.17 5.84 6.87
N THR A 47 -6.17 7.11 6.46
CA THR A 47 -7.24 7.68 5.64
C THR A 47 -7.28 7.04 4.24
N ILE A 48 -6.12 6.83 3.60
CA ILE A 48 -6.01 6.15 2.31
C ILE A 48 -6.54 4.72 2.41
N GLY A 49 -6.16 3.97 3.45
CA GLY A 49 -6.60 2.58 3.64
C GLY A 49 -8.12 2.48 3.80
N ALA A 50 -8.72 3.36 4.61
CA ALA A 50 -10.17 3.40 4.78
C ALA A 50 -10.90 3.85 3.51
N PHE A 51 -10.37 4.84 2.80
CA PHE A 51 -10.93 5.32 1.54
C PHE A 51 -10.93 4.20 0.49
N LEU A 52 -9.79 3.58 0.23
CA LEU A 52 -9.64 2.50 -0.75
C LEU A 52 -10.55 1.32 -0.43
N SER A 53 -10.62 0.91 0.83
CA SER A 53 -11.49 -0.20 1.26
C SER A 53 -12.97 0.13 1.05
N GLY A 54 -13.39 1.36 1.37
CA GLY A 54 -14.77 1.80 1.19
C GLY A 54 -15.18 1.92 -0.27
N THR A 55 -14.31 2.43 -1.13
CA THR A 55 -14.60 2.59 -2.56
C THR A 55 -14.47 1.26 -3.34
N ILE A 56 -13.59 0.33 -2.93
CA ILE A 56 -13.59 -1.04 -3.46
C ILE A 56 -14.91 -1.75 -3.11
N LEU A 57 -15.38 -1.61 -1.86
CA LEU A 57 -16.68 -2.15 -1.45
C LEU A 57 -17.81 -1.56 -2.31
N GLN A 58 -17.77 -0.26 -2.59
CA GLN A 58 -18.72 0.38 -3.51
C GLN A 58 -18.61 -0.19 -4.94
N GLY A 59 -17.40 -0.46 -5.44
CA GLY A 59 -17.17 -1.12 -6.73
C GLY A 59 -17.82 -2.50 -6.81
N LEU A 60 -17.71 -3.30 -5.74
CA LEU A 60 -18.38 -4.61 -5.65
C LEU A 60 -19.90 -4.50 -5.63
N LEU A 61 -20.46 -3.43 -5.03
CA LEU A 61 -21.90 -3.16 -5.07
C LEU A 61 -22.37 -2.81 -6.49
N ILE A 62 -21.60 -2.02 -7.23
CA ILE A 62 -21.89 -1.70 -8.64
C ILE A 62 -21.95 -2.98 -9.48
N LEU A 63 -20.97 -3.89 -9.28
CA LEU A 63 -20.92 -5.16 -9.98
C LEU A 63 -22.09 -6.09 -9.62
N SER A 64 -22.47 -6.13 -8.34
CA SER A 64 -23.48 -7.08 -7.84
C SER A 64 -24.93 -6.62 -8.01
N TYR A 65 -25.17 -5.30 -8.09
CA TYR A 65 -26.51 -4.71 -8.09
C TYR A 65 -26.68 -3.74 -9.28
N PRO A 66 -27.27 -4.20 -10.41
CA PRO A 66 -27.41 -3.40 -11.63
C PRO A 66 -28.19 -2.08 -11.46
N ASN A 67 -29.03 -1.98 -10.44
CA ASN A 67 -29.85 -0.80 -10.14
C ASN A 67 -29.21 0.15 -9.12
N TYR A 68 -27.99 -0.15 -8.64
CA TYR A 68 -27.30 0.69 -7.67
C TYR A 68 -26.82 1.99 -8.34
N LYS A 69 -27.33 3.13 -7.87
CA LYS A 69 -26.90 4.45 -8.32
C LYS A 69 -25.72 4.90 -7.46
N SER A 70 -24.51 4.72 -7.97
CA SER A 70 -23.29 5.09 -7.25
C SER A 70 -23.15 6.61 -7.14
N GLU A 71 -23.09 7.12 -5.91
CA GLU A 71 -22.77 8.51 -5.63
C GLU A 71 -21.44 8.61 -4.88
N ARG A 72 -20.72 9.72 -5.05
CA ARG A 72 -19.40 9.93 -4.43
C ARG A 72 -19.45 9.88 -2.91
N TRP A 73 -20.55 10.34 -2.31
CA TRP A 73 -20.72 10.35 -0.87
C TRP A 73 -20.97 8.95 -0.28
N HIS A 74 -21.42 7.97 -1.06
CA HIS A 74 -21.58 6.58 -0.59
C HIS A 74 -20.23 6.01 -0.16
N GLY A 75 -19.19 6.11 -1.02
CA GLY A 75 -17.84 5.66 -0.71
C GLY A 75 -17.23 6.40 0.47
N THR A 76 -17.47 7.71 0.58
CA THR A 76 -17.05 8.50 1.76
C THR A 76 -17.67 7.97 3.05
N LEU A 77 -18.97 7.68 3.08
CA LEU A 77 -19.62 7.13 4.27
C LEU A 77 -19.11 5.73 4.62
N MET A 78 -18.83 4.89 3.61
CA MET A 78 -18.20 3.57 3.84
C MET A 78 -16.79 3.73 4.42
N ALA A 79 -15.99 4.65 3.92
CA ALA A 79 -14.67 4.96 4.45
C ALA A 79 -14.74 5.47 5.91
N MET A 80 -15.70 6.35 6.22
CA MET A 80 -15.96 6.81 7.59
C MET A 80 -16.35 5.64 8.50
N LEU A 81 -17.25 4.77 8.05
CA LEU A 81 -17.66 3.58 8.80
C LEU A 81 -16.46 2.67 9.10
N ILE A 82 -15.63 2.36 8.10
CA ILE A 82 -14.41 1.57 8.27
C ILE A 82 -13.46 2.23 9.27
N THR A 83 -13.30 3.54 9.21
CA THR A 83 -12.47 4.31 10.17
C THR A 83 -13.01 4.20 11.60
N PHE A 84 -14.33 4.28 11.80
CA PHE A 84 -14.92 4.11 13.13
C PHE A 84 -14.75 2.67 13.66
N ILE A 85 -14.86 1.67 12.79
CA ILE A 85 -14.64 0.27 13.14
C ILE A 85 -13.19 0.04 13.55
N THR A 86 -12.22 0.53 12.77
CA THR A 86 -10.79 0.37 13.08
C THR A 86 -10.40 1.15 14.34
N ALA A 87 -10.93 2.37 14.54
CA ALA A 87 -10.74 3.12 15.77
C ALA A 87 -11.33 2.39 16.98
N GLY A 88 -12.55 1.85 16.86
CA GLY A 88 -13.19 1.05 17.90
C GLY A 88 -12.37 -0.20 18.25
N PHE A 89 -11.87 -0.91 17.24
CA PHE A 89 -10.99 -2.07 17.45
C PHE A 89 -9.71 -1.68 18.20
N ASN A 90 -9.05 -0.59 17.81
CA ASN A 90 -7.85 -0.12 18.49
C ASN A 90 -8.13 0.36 19.94
N MET A 91 -9.29 0.97 20.19
CA MET A 91 -9.64 1.44 21.53
C MET A 91 -10.02 0.30 22.49
N PHE A 92 -10.75 -0.71 22.01
CA PHE A 92 -11.37 -1.72 22.88
C PHE A 92 -10.81 -3.14 22.72
N LEU A 93 -10.14 -3.44 21.60
CA LEU A 93 -9.68 -4.80 21.24
C LEU A 93 -8.19 -4.85 20.87
N ALA A 94 -7.37 -3.86 21.23
CA ALA A 94 -5.94 -3.84 20.90
C ALA A 94 -5.18 -5.11 21.34
N HIS A 95 -5.63 -5.78 22.41
CA HIS A 95 -5.00 -7.04 22.85
C HIS A 95 -5.21 -8.22 21.87
N TRP A 96 -6.14 -8.12 20.93
CA TRP A 96 -6.33 -9.09 19.83
C TRP A 96 -5.45 -8.78 18.61
N LEU A 97 -4.79 -7.63 18.58
CA LEU A 97 -4.01 -7.17 17.43
C LEU A 97 -2.98 -8.21 16.97
N PRO A 98 -2.18 -8.86 17.85
CA PRO A 98 -1.20 -9.85 17.40
C PRO A 98 -1.83 -11.03 16.65
N PHE A 99 -2.98 -11.52 17.12
CA PHE A 99 -3.71 -12.60 16.45
C PHE A 99 -4.26 -12.15 15.09
N VAL A 100 -4.81 -10.94 15.03
CA VAL A 100 -5.35 -10.38 13.77
C VAL A 100 -4.23 -10.17 12.75
N GLU A 101 -3.05 -9.71 13.17
CA GLU A 101 -1.88 -9.56 12.31
C GLU A 101 -1.42 -10.89 11.71
N ASP A 102 -1.36 -11.96 12.51
CA ASP A 102 -1.03 -13.30 12.03
C ASP A 102 -2.03 -13.79 10.96
N VAL A 103 -3.33 -13.59 11.20
CA VAL A 103 -4.39 -13.96 10.25
C VAL A 103 -4.28 -13.13 8.97
N ILE A 104 -4.08 -11.82 9.08
CA ILE A 104 -3.91 -10.93 7.91
C ILE A 104 -2.69 -11.34 7.11
N LEU A 105 -1.58 -11.74 7.74
CA LEU A 105 -0.39 -12.21 7.05
C LEU A 105 -0.68 -13.46 6.21
N VAL A 106 -1.38 -14.45 6.77
CA VAL A 106 -1.78 -15.65 6.02
C VAL A 106 -2.71 -15.29 4.87
N LEU A 107 -3.71 -14.44 5.13
CA LEU A 107 -4.64 -13.97 4.11
C LEU A 107 -3.94 -13.17 3.00
N HIS A 108 -2.90 -12.40 3.31
CA HIS A 108 -2.14 -11.63 2.34
C HIS A 108 -1.48 -12.53 1.29
N PHE A 109 -0.79 -13.60 1.74
CA PHE A 109 -0.19 -14.57 0.82
C PHE A 109 -1.24 -15.40 0.09
N ALA A 110 -2.29 -15.83 0.78
CA ALA A 110 -3.37 -16.60 0.18
C ALA A 110 -4.12 -15.78 -0.89
N ALA A 111 -4.43 -14.52 -0.60
CA ALA A 111 -5.07 -13.60 -1.53
C ALA A 111 -4.17 -13.30 -2.72
N TRP A 112 -2.86 -13.11 -2.51
CA TRP A 112 -1.91 -12.93 -3.61
C TRP A 112 -1.92 -14.12 -4.57
N LEU A 113 -1.92 -15.36 -4.06
CA LEU A 113 -2.06 -16.55 -4.90
C LEU A 113 -3.43 -16.66 -5.56
N ALA A 114 -4.51 -16.40 -4.81
CA ALA A 114 -5.88 -16.44 -5.31
C ALA A 114 -6.16 -15.41 -6.40
N MET A 115 -5.38 -14.32 -6.43
CA MET A 115 -5.37 -13.30 -7.47
C MET A 115 -4.66 -13.84 -8.72
N LEU A 116 -3.41 -14.30 -8.59
CA LEU A 116 -2.61 -14.74 -9.74
C LEU A 116 -3.14 -16.00 -10.45
N VAL A 117 -3.60 -17.00 -9.68
CA VAL A 117 -3.94 -18.33 -10.24
C VAL A 117 -5.07 -18.27 -11.27
N PRO A 118 -6.23 -17.60 -11.02
CA PRO A 118 -7.27 -17.43 -12.02
C PRO A 118 -6.80 -16.70 -13.28
N LEU A 119 -6.02 -15.63 -13.14
CA LEU A 119 -5.47 -14.90 -14.29
C LEU A 119 -4.53 -15.78 -15.13
N TRP A 120 -3.71 -16.59 -14.49
CA TRP A 120 -2.83 -17.52 -15.20
C TRP A 120 -3.61 -18.64 -15.88
N ALA A 121 -4.63 -19.19 -15.24
CA ALA A 121 -5.39 -20.32 -15.75
C ALA A 121 -6.43 -19.95 -16.81
N LEU A 122 -7.09 -18.80 -16.67
CA LEU A 122 -8.32 -18.48 -17.42
C LEU A 122 -8.19 -17.25 -18.31
N ALA A 123 -7.35 -16.26 -17.95
CA ALA A 123 -7.32 -15.01 -18.69
C ALA A 123 -6.57 -15.16 -20.03
N PRO A 124 -7.08 -14.53 -21.11
CA PRO A 124 -6.32 -14.39 -22.36
C PRO A 124 -5.04 -13.61 -22.09
N LYS A 125 -3.97 -13.94 -22.83
CA LYS A 125 -2.64 -13.40 -22.58
C LYS A 125 -2.19 -12.51 -23.73
N ALA A 126 -1.78 -11.29 -23.40
CA ALA A 126 -1.14 -10.36 -24.31
C ALA A 126 0.22 -10.91 -24.80
N SER A 127 0.69 -10.37 -25.92
CA SER A 127 1.99 -10.72 -26.47
C SER A 127 3.15 -10.08 -25.67
N GLU A 128 4.35 -10.66 -25.78
CA GLU A 128 5.56 -10.08 -25.17
C GLU A 128 5.85 -8.66 -25.70
N GLU A 129 5.64 -8.44 -26.99
CA GLU A 129 5.82 -7.13 -27.63
C GLU A 129 4.88 -6.09 -27.02
N GLU A 130 3.62 -6.45 -26.81
CA GLU A 130 2.64 -5.57 -26.19
C GLU A 130 2.99 -5.22 -24.74
N VAL A 131 3.49 -6.17 -23.96
CA VAL A 131 3.80 -5.93 -22.53
C VAL A 131 5.10 -5.16 -22.32
N TRP A 132 6.17 -5.47 -23.08
CA TRP A 132 7.51 -4.95 -22.81
C TRP A 132 7.96 -3.84 -23.77
N HIS A 133 7.32 -3.72 -24.93
CA HIS A 133 7.74 -2.78 -25.97
C HIS A 133 6.67 -1.74 -26.31
N SER A 134 5.43 -1.89 -25.85
CA SER A 134 4.38 -0.90 -26.03
C SER A 134 4.39 0.15 -24.92
N PHE A 135 4.40 1.42 -25.31
CA PHE A 135 4.21 2.55 -24.39
C PHE A 135 3.10 3.44 -24.90
N VAL A 136 2.07 3.63 -24.08
CA VAL A 136 0.90 4.44 -24.43
C VAL A 136 0.98 5.79 -23.72
N ASP A 137 0.89 6.87 -24.49
CA ASP A 137 0.70 8.22 -23.96
C ASP A 137 -0.79 8.54 -23.85
N SER A 138 -1.31 8.60 -22.62
CA SER A 138 -2.72 8.90 -22.33
C SER A 138 -3.04 10.41 -22.35
N GLY A 139 -2.49 11.15 -23.32
CA GLY A 139 -2.79 12.56 -23.53
C GLY A 139 -1.85 13.56 -22.87
N TRP A 140 -0.66 13.13 -22.45
CA TRP A 140 0.39 14.00 -21.88
C TRP A 140 1.29 14.63 -22.94
N GLY A 141 1.16 14.22 -24.20
CA GLY A 141 1.93 14.73 -25.34
C GLY A 141 3.39 14.24 -25.36
N ASN A 142 3.77 13.35 -24.43
CA ASN A 142 5.11 12.80 -24.30
C ASN A 142 5.10 11.52 -23.46
N THR A 143 5.59 10.41 -24.04
CA THR A 143 5.69 9.11 -23.37
C THR A 143 6.52 9.14 -22.09
N GLY A 144 7.60 9.93 -22.04
CA GLY A 144 8.41 10.10 -20.84
C GLY A 144 7.64 10.77 -19.70
N VAL A 145 6.84 11.79 -20.02
CA VAL A 145 5.95 12.45 -19.04
C VAL A 145 4.87 11.47 -18.56
N ALA A 146 4.23 10.74 -19.48
CA ALA A 146 3.26 9.71 -19.12
C ALA A 146 3.85 8.65 -18.18
N CYS A 147 5.09 8.22 -18.43
CA CYS A 147 5.82 7.28 -17.56
C CYS A 147 6.06 7.87 -16.16
N LEU A 148 6.54 9.12 -16.06
CA LEU A 148 6.75 9.79 -14.77
C LEU A 148 5.45 9.92 -13.96
N ILE A 149 4.34 10.16 -14.64
CA ILE A 149 3.01 10.25 -14.01
C ILE A 149 2.54 8.87 -13.54
N GLY A 150 2.76 7.82 -14.34
CA GLY A 150 2.49 6.44 -13.93
C GLY A 150 3.27 6.00 -12.68
N LEU A 151 4.47 6.54 -12.47
CA LEU A 151 5.27 6.25 -11.27
C LEU A 151 4.68 6.82 -9.97
N LEU A 152 3.82 7.85 -10.04
CA LEU A 152 3.25 8.48 -8.84
C LEU A 152 2.45 7.49 -7.98
N THR A 153 1.66 6.63 -8.62
CA THR A 153 0.83 5.63 -7.92
C THR A 153 1.69 4.56 -7.24
N ASN A 154 2.84 4.22 -7.82
CA ASN A 154 3.76 3.21 -7.28
C ASN A 154 4.46 3.65 -5.99
N VAL A 155 4.62 4.97 -5.76
CA VAL A 155 5.23 5.48 -4.52
C VAL A 155 4.44 4.99 -3.29
N GLY A 156 3.11 4.92 -3.38
CA GLY A 156 2.25 4.45 -2.31
C GLY A 156 2.55 3.01 -1.86
N ALA A 157 2.98 2.14 -2.76
CA ALA A 157 3.23 0.72 -2.48
C ALA A 157 4.45 0.49 -1.56
N PHE A 158 5.36 1.46 -1.48
CA PHE A 158 6.57 1.38 -0.64
C PHE A 158 6.49 2.23 0.64
N VAL A 159 5.34 2.84 0.90
CA VAL A 159 5.09 3.60 2.15
C VAL A 159 5.06 2.66 3.36
N GLY A 160 5.43 3.19 4.53
CA GLY A 160 5.40 2.46 5.80
C GLY A 160 6.61 1.54 6.00
N SER A 161 7.70 1.74 5.26
CA SER A 161 8.96 0.99 5.44
C SER A 161 9.58 1.16 6.83
N ASP A 162 9.24 2.24 7.52
CA ASP A 162 9.60 2.59 8.90
C ASP A 162 8.76 1.90 9.97
N ALA A 163 7.59 1.33 9.62
CA ALA A 163 6.73 0.59 10.54
C ALA A 163 7.44 -0.36 11.53
N PRO A 164 8.46 -1.16 11.14
CA PRO A 164 9.07 -2.12 12.05
C PRO A 164 9.89 -1.39 13.12
N ALA A 165 10.34 -0.15 12.87
CA ALA A 165 11.04 0.65 13.85
C ALA A 165 10.15 0.95 15.05
N HIS A 166 8.84 1.12 14.84
CA HIS A 166 7.89 1.34 15.93
C HIS A 166 7.63 0.10 16.80
N LEU A 167 8.05 -1.08 16.34
CA LEU A 167 8.02 -2.33 17.09
C LEU A 167 9.41 -2.73 17.63
N ALA A 168 10.40 -1.83 17.57
CA ALA A 168 11.78 -2.14 17.93
C ALA A 168 11.93 -2.69 19.35
N GLU A 169 11.10 -2.21 20.29
CA GLU A 169 11.14 -2.61 21.71
C GLU A 169 10.55 -4.01 21.97
N GLU A 170 9.77 -4.54 21.03
CA GLU A 170 9.15 -5.86 21.12
C GLU A 170 10.03 -6.97 20.53
N LEU A 171 11.08 -6.59 19.77
CA LEU A 171 11.99 -7.51 19.11
C LEU A 171 13.10 -7.98 20.05
N ARG A 172 13.33 -9.30 20.08
CA ARG A 172 14.56 -9.87 20.67
C ARG A 172 15.74 -9.55 19.75
N ASP A 173 16.82 -8.98 20.31
CA ASP A 173 18.02 -8.57 19.56
C ASP A 173 17.70 -7.57 18.42
N SER A 174 16.97 -6.52 18.79
CA SER A 174 16.41 -5.52 17.87
C SER A 174 17.46 -4.87 16.97
N SER A 175 18.66 -4.58 17.46
CA SER A 175 19.76 -3.99 16.67
C SER A 175 20.17 -4.83 15.45
N ARG A 176 19.96 -6.15 15.49
CA ARG A 176 20.25 -7.05 14.35
C ARG A 176 19.01 -7.47 13.60
N LEU A 177 17.92 -7.72 14.30
CA LEU A 177 16.69 -8.24 13.69
C LEU A 177 15.94 -7.14 12.92
N LEU A 178 15.85 -5.94 13.48
CA LEU A 178 15.10 -4.84 12.90
C LEU A 178 15.60 -4.44 11.49
N PRO A 179 16.91 -4.23 11.26
CA PRO A 179 17.44 -3.97 9.91
C PRO A 179 17.12 -5.09 8.91
N ARG A 180 17.21 -6.35 9.35
CA ARG A 180 16.94 -7.52 8.49
C ARG A 180 15.46 -7.60 8.11
N VAL A 181 14.57 -7.33 9.06
CA VAL A 181 13.12 -7.28 8.81
C VAL A 181 12.79 -6.15 7.84
N MET A 182 13.39 -4.96 8.02
CA MET A 182 13.22 -3.82 7.11
C MET A 182 13.62 -4.15 5.66
N PHE A 183 14.73 -4.85 5.44
CA PHE A 183 15.11 -5.28 4.09
C PHE A 183 14.24 -6.43 3.58
N GLY A 184 14.02 -7.46 4.40
CA GLY A 184 13.24 -8.64 4.04
C GLY A 184 11.84 -8.29 3.56
N ARG A 185 11.14 -7.39 4.27
CA ARG A 185 9.80 -6.96 3.87
C ARG A 185 9.76 -6.24 2.53
N ILE A 186 10.77 -5.42 2.21
CA ILE A 186 10.83 -4.68 0.94
C ILE A 186 11.08 -5.67 -0.20
N LEU A 187 11.98 -6.63 0.01
CA LEU A 187 12.29 -7.64 -1.01
C LEU A 187 11.09 -8.56 -1.25
N ILE A 188 10.43 -9.05 -0.21
CA ILE A 188 9.28 -9.96 -0.33
C ILE A 188 8.10 -9.24 -0.99
N ASN A 189 7.67 -8.08 -0.47
CA ASN A 189 6.53 -7.36 -1.05
C ASN A 189 6.86 -6.76 -2.41
N GLY A 190 8.11 -6.32 -2.63
CA GLY A 190 8.57 -5.86 -3.93
C GLY A 190 8.52 -6.96 -4.99
N ALA A 191 8.97 -8.17 -4.66
CA ALA A 191 8.87 -9.32 -5.55
C ALA A 191 7.40 -9.70 -5.82
N MET A 192 6.56 -9.79 -4.79
CA MET A 192 5.13 -10.09 -4.93
C MET A 192 4.42 -9.06 -5.81
N GLY A 193 4.68 -7.76 -5.59
CA GLY A 193 4.14 -6.67 -6.39
C GLY A 193 4.62 -6.71 -7.83
N PHE A 194 5.91 -7.00 -8.07
CA PHE A 194 6.45 -7.16 -9.42
C PHE A 194 5.73 -8.27 -10.19
N PHE A 195 5.59 -9.46 -9.60
CA PHE A 195 4.87 -10.57 -10.24
C PHE A 195 3.39 -10.25 -10.48
N ALA A 196 2.74 -9.53 -9.56
CA ALA A 196 1.36 -9.09 -9.73
C ALA A 196 1.20 -8.09 -10.88
N VAL A 197 2.09 -7.09 -10.98
CA VAL A 197 2.08 -6.11 -12.07
C VAL A 197 2.34 -6.78 -13.41
N VAL A 198 3.38 -7.62 -13.50
CA VAL A 198 3.67 -8.36 -14.74
C VAL A 198 2.49 -9.22 -15.15
N THR A 199 1.90 -9.97 -14.22
CA THR A 199 0.70 -10.78 -14.51
C THR A 199 -0.43 -9.92 -15.03
N PHE A 200 -0.72 -8.80 -14.35
CA PHE A 200 -1.78 -7.89 -14.76
C PHE A 200 -1.53 -7.30 -16.16
N CYS A 201 -0.31 -6.89 -16.49
CA CYS A 201 0.03 -6.41 -17.83
C CYS A 201 -0.21 -7.48 -18.91
N TYR A 202 0.05 -8.75 -18.61
CA TYR A 202 -0.25 -9.85 -19.53
C TYR A 202 -1.75 -10.17 -19.65
N THR A 203 -2.59 -9.80 -18.67
CA THR A 203 -3.99 -10.26 -18.61
C THR A 203 -5.03 -9.15 -18.57
N VAL A 204 -4.63 -7.88 -18.68
CA VAL A 204 -5.54 -6.72 -18.61
C VAL A 204 -6.60 -6.73 -19.71
N GLY A 205 -6.32 -7.32 -20.87
CA GLY A 205 -7.25 -7.38 -21.99
C GLY A 205 -7.54 -5.99 -22.57
N ASP A 206 -8.81 -5.60 -22.64
CA ASP A 206 -9.22 -4.31 -23.16
C ASP A 206 -8.92 -3.17 -22.16
N ILE A 207 -7.87 -2.41 -22.45
CA ILE A 207 -7.41 -1.29 -21.63
C ILE A 207 -8.48 -0.19 -21.55
N GLU A 208 -9.24 0.08 -22.61
CA GLU A 208 -10.25 1.13 -22.61
C GLU A 208 -11.43 0.75 -21.70
N ALA A 209 -11.89 -0.50 -21.76
CA ALA A 209 -12.88 -1.03 -20.83
C ALA A 209 -12.39 -0.94 -19.37
N ALA A 210 -11.15 -1.34 -19.11
CA ALA A 210 -10.55 -1.29 -17.78
C ALA A 210 -10.43 0.15 -17.23
N LEU A 211 -10.13 1.13 -18.09
CA LEU A 211 -10.02 2.55 -17.70
C LEU A 211 -11.38 3.24 -17.51
N THR A 212 -12.42 2.77 -18.21
CA THR A 212 -13.75 3.38 -18.20
C THR A 212 -14.77 2.60 -17.36
N THR A 213 -14.34 1.54 -16.67
CA THR A 213 -15.20 0.70 -15.83
C THR A 213 -16.00 1.54 -14.82
N PRO A 214 -17.33 1.34 -14.72
CA PRO A 214 -18.16 2.04 -13.75
C PRO A 214 -17.73 1.81 -12.29
N THR A 215 -16.98 0.74 -12.03
CA THR A 215 -16.45 0.41 -10.69
C THR A 215 -15.35 1.38 -10.23
N GLY A 216 -14.68 2.07 -11.17
CA GLY A 216 -13.51 2.90 -10.91
C GLY A 216 -12.23 2.12 -10.56
N TYR A 217 -12.27 0.78 -10.59
CA TYR A 217 -11.15 -0.09 -10.26
C TYR A 217 -10.90 -1.09 -11.39
N PRO A 218 -9.84 -0.90 -12.21
CA PRO A 218 -9.50 -1.82 -13.29
C PRO A 218 -9.37 -3.27 -12.85
N ILE A 219 -8.88 -3.52 -11.63
CA ILE A 219 -8.75 -4.86 -11.08
C ILE A 219 -10.09 -5.56 -10.86
N ILE A 220 -11.20 -4.83 -10.71
CA ILE A 220 -12.53 -5.45 -10.61
C ILE A 220 -13.06 -5.81 -12.01
N GLU A 221 -12.71 -5.03 -13.03
CA GLU A 221 -13.10 -5.29 -14.44
C GLU A 221 -12.36 -6.49 -15.04
N VAL A 222 -11.07 -6.65 -14.69
CA VAL A 222 -10.19 -7.70 -15.26
C VAL A 222 -10.50 -9.10 -14.70
N TYR A 223 -11.21 -9.21 -13.58
CA TYR A 223 -11.58 -10.47 -12.92
C TYR A 223 -13.04 -10.84 -13.14
#